data_AF-A0AAD0I491-F1
#
_entry.id   AF-A0AAD0I491-F1
#
_cell.length_a   1.000
_cell.length_b   1.000
_cell.length_c   1.000
_cell.angle_alpha   90.00
_cell.angle_beta   90.00
_cell.angle_gamma   90.00
#
_symmetry.space_group_name_H-M   'P 1'
#
loop_
_entity.id
_entity.type
_entity.pdbx_description
1 polymer ?
#
loop_
_entity_poly.entity_id
_entity_poly.type
_entity_poly.pdbx_seq_one_letter_code
_entity_poly.pdbx_strand_id
1 'polypeptide(L)'
;MPDSNGVKTSAHTDGSIIDCDTAWRWLTAIRLGMPSSVSITLSGKQGWHSQITVTDAARDLLDCLTPLAAQSHWTIAQLGQSLDGRIATESGHSHYINGFESLVHLHRLRALADAVVVGAGTAAADNPQLTVRHVSGTHPVRVVIDPRGRVPAELSVFTSATAPTLHITGPNVNTTPSTAEQCVLPLNTHGQFNPHDVITLLVERGLTRILVEGGGITVSQFIEADAVERLHLLVAPLLIGSGRPGLQMTPIDTLESALRPAMRTFRCGKDMLFDVQLRGST
;
A
#
# COMPACT_ATOMS: atom_id res chain seq x y z
N MET A 1 13.43 59.72 -32.44
CA MET A 1 12.49 59.29 -33.48
C MET A 1 13.21 58.32 -34.42
N PRO A 2 12.87 57.03 -34.49
CA PRO A 2 12.39 56.13 -33.45
C PRO A 2 13.23 54.82 -33.32
N ASP A 3 13.31 54.35 -32.08
CA ASP A 3 13.18 52.99 -31.54
C ASP A 3 13.89 51.75 -32.13
N SER A 4 14.74 51.23 -31.24
CA SER A 4 15.11 49.84 -31.00
C SER A 4 13.92 48.87 -31.01
N ASN A 5 14.03 47.78 -31.76
CA ASN A 5 13.28 46.55 -31.50
C ASN A 5 14.27 45.40 -31.29
N GLY A 6 14.84 45.37 -30.09
CA GLY A 6 15.34 44.12 -29.52
C GLY A 6 14.14 43.24 -29.23
N VAL A 7 13.98 42.17 -30.01
CA VAL A 7 13.08 41.08 -29.68
C VAL A 7 13.60 40.45 -28.39
N LYS A 8 13.09 40.95 -27.25
CA LYS A 8 13.10 40.20 -26.00
C LYS A 8 12.24 38.98 -26.27
N THR A 9 12.88 37.85 -26.54
CA THR A 9 12.30 36.55 -26.29
C THR A 9 12.07 36.45 -24.79
N SER A 10 10.91 36.93 -24.35
CA SER A 10 10.38 36.60 -23.03
C SER A 10 10.15 35.09 -23.03
N ALA A 11 11.12 34.37 -22.46
CA ALA A 11 10.85 33.05 -21.92
C ALA A 11 9.73 33.26 -20.88
N HIS A 12 8.49 33.01 -21.31
CA HIS A 12 7.41 32.74 -20.39
C HIS A 12 7.81 31.47 -19.64
N THR A 13 8.48 31.63 -18.49
CA THR A 13 8.44 30.64 -17.43
C THR A 13 6.99 30.60 -16.99
N ASP A 14 6.21 29.69 -17.58
CA ASP A 14 4.88 29.41 -17.09
C ASP A 14 5.02 28.95 -15.64
N GLY A 15 4.55 29.79 -14.72
CA GLY A 15 4.65 29.62 -13.27
C GLY A 15 3.72 28.51 -12.77
N SER A 16 3.85 27.31 -13.34
CA SER A 16 2.99 26.17 -13.05
C SER A 16 3.33 25.59 -11.68
N ILE A 17 2.51 25.89 -10.68
CA ILE A 17 2.63 25.28 -9.35
C ILE A 17 2.45 23.76 -9.47
N ILE A 18 3.28 22.99 -8.77
CA ILE A 18 3.14 21.54 -8.66
C ILE A 18 2.13 21.24 -7.55
N ASP A 19 0.95 20.78 -7.96
CA ASP A 19 -0.12 20.27 -7.11
C ASP A 19 -0.06 18.73 -6.97
N CYS A 20 -1.00 18.16 -6.21
CA CYS A 20 -1.05 16.73 -5.95
C CYS A 20 -1.22 15.89 -7.23
N ASP A 21 -1.98 16.38 -8.21
CA ASP A 21 -2.22 15.65 -9.46
C ASP A 21 -0.97 15.63 -10.33
N THR A 22 -0.25 16.75 -10.37
CA THR A 22 1.04 16.86 -11.07
C THR A 22 2.12 16.01 -10.39
N ALA A 23 2.19 16.05 -9.05
CA ALA A 23 3.06 15.17 -8.28
C ALA A 23 2.73 13.68 -8.50
N TRP A 24 1.46 13.31 -8.55
CA TRP A 24 1.03 11.93 -8.79
C TRP A 24 1.40 11.43 -10.19
N ARG A 25 1.24 12.27 -11.23
CA ARG A 25 1.71 11.95 -12.59
C ARG A 25 3.22 11.71 -12.63
N TRP A 26 4.00 12.47 -11.86
CA TRP A 26 5.43 12.24 -11.75
C TRP A 26 5.77 10.93 -11.02
N LEU A 27 5.13 10.67 -9.87
CA LEU A 27 5.32 9.43 -9.10
C LEU A 27 4.99 8.17 -9.93
N THR A 28 3.93 8.21 -10.72
CA THR A 28 3.55 7.09 -11.60
C THR A 28 4.52 6.93 -12.78
N ALA A 29 5.01 8.03 -13.36
CA ALA A 29 6.01 7.96 -14.42
C ALA A 29 7.33 7.33 -13.94
N ILE A 30 7.83 7.74 -12.77
CA ILE A 30 9.06 7.14 -12.21
C ILE A 30 8.86 5.66 -11.89
N ARG A 31 7.69 5.30 -11.35
CA ARG A 31 7.32 3.91 -11.05
C ARG A 31 7.33 3.01 -12.29
N LEU A 32 6.92 3.56 -13.43
CA LEU A 32 6.88 2.85 -14.71
C LEU A 32 8.20 2.96 -15.52
N GLY A 33 9.19 3.70 -15.01
CA GLY A 33 10.42 4.00 -15.76
C GLY A 33 10.15 4.85 -17.02
N MET A 34 9.04 5.60 -17.05
CA MET A 34 8.64 6.43 -18.18
C MET A 34 9.20 7.85 -18.05
N PRO A 35 9.52 8.53 -19.18
CA PRO A 35 9.84 9.95 -19.16
C PRO A 35 8.70 10.78 -18.56
N SER A 36 9.06 11.81 -17.77
CA SER A 36 8.10 12.78 -17.24
C SER A 36 8.50 14.19 -17.65
N SER A 37 7.53 14.99 -18.08
CA SER A 37 7.71 16.42 -18.34
C SER A 37 7.57 17.28 -17.07
N VAL A 38 7.22 16.66 -15.94
CA VAL A 38 7.08 17.36 -14.67
C VAL A 38 8.47 17.74 -14.15
N SER A 39 8.63 19.01 -13.75
CA SER A 39 9.90 19.58 -13.27
C SER A 39 10.26 19.13 -11.84
N ILE A 40 10.36 17.83 -11.63
CA ILE A 40 10.84 17.20 -10.40
C ILE A 40 11.97 16.24 -10.78
N THR A 41 13.09 16.36 -10.09
CA THR A 41 14.23 15.45 -10.23
C THR A 41 14.36 14.57 -9.00
N LEU A 42 14.70 13.30 -9.21
CA LEU A 42 14.98 12.37 -8.13
C LEU A 42 16.37 12.68 -7.55
N SER A 43 16.48 12.73 -6.22
CA SER A 43 17.72 12.92 -5.48
C SER A 43 18.01 11.67 -4.64
N GLY A 44 18.88 10.80 -5.14
CA GLY A 44 19.15 9.49 -4.53
C GLY A 44 17.96 8.54 -4.61
N LYS A 45 17.87 7.58 -3.67
CA LYS A 45 16.79 6.56 -3.65
C LYS A 45 15.46 7.08 -3.06
N GLN A 46 15.47 8.18 -2.32
CA GLN A 46 14.34 8.58 -1.46
C GLN A 46 13.99 10.07 -1.52
N GLY A 47 14.87 10.92 -2.05
CA GLY A 47 14.67 12.37 -2.11
C GLY A 47 14.18 12.85 -3.47
N TRP A 48 13.67 14.07 -3.50
CA TRP A 48 13.27 14.75 -4.72
C TRP A 48 13.62 16.23 -4.62
N HIS A 49 13.76 16.89 -5.76
CA HIS A 49 13.99 18.33 -5.85
C HIS A 49 13.12 18.91 -6.96
N SER A 50 12.66 20.15 -6.79
CA SER A 50 11.97 20.89 -7.84
C SER A 50 12.46 22.32 -7.86
N GLN A 51 12.60 22.87 -9.07
CA GLN A 51 12.88 24.28 -9.31
C GLN A 51 11.61 25.13 -9.35
N ILE A 52 10.43 24.49 -9.31
CA ILE A 52 9.14 25.16 -9.33
C ILE A 52 8.47 24.98 -7.96
N THR A 53 7.62 25.95 -7.60
CA THR A 53 6.85 25.91 -6.35
C THR A 53 6.00 24.65 -6.28
N VAL A 54 6.11 23.94 -5.15
CA VAL A 54 5.32 22.75 -4.83
C VAL A 54 4.40 23.09 -3.67
N THR A 55 3.10 22.78 -3.78
CA THR A 55 2.16 22.99 -2.68
C THR A 55 2.51 22.10 -1.49
N ASP A 56 2.10 22.48 -0.28
CA ASP A 56 2.38 21.69 0.93
C ASP A 56 1.79 20.27 0.83
N ALA A 57 0.56 20.15 0.30
CA ALA A 57 -0.08 18.84 0.09
C ALA A 57 0.68 17.97 -0.94
N ALA A 58 1.21 18.58 -2.00
CA ALA A 58 2.02 17.87 -2.98
C ALA A 58 3.39 17.49 -2.42
N ARG A 59 3.98 18.33 -1.56
CA ARG A 59 5.21 18.02 -0.84
C ARG A 59 5.03 16.82 0.09
N ASP A 60 3.98 16.80 0.90
CA ASP A 60 3.65 15.65 1.76
C ASP A 60 3.47 14.36 0.94
N LEU A 61 2.76 14.45 -0.19
CA LEU A 61 2.57 13.33 -1.11
C LEU A 61 3.91 12.81 -1.67
N LEU A 62 4.77 13.71 -2.13
CA LEU A 62 6.08 13.36 -2.67
C LEU A 62 7.00 12.79 -1.59
N ASP A 63 7.07 13.40 -0.41
CA ASP A 63 7.88 12.93 0.71
C ASP A 63 7.44 11.54 1.20
N CYS A 64 6.13 11.28 1.19
CA CYS A 64 5.57 9.99 1.55
C CYS A 64 5.84 8.91 0.49
N LEU A 65 5.55 9.18 -0.78
CA LEU A 65 5.48 8.13 -1.82
C LEU A 65 6.71 8.03 -2.73
N THR A 66 7.58 9.03 -2.80
CA THR A 66 8.82 8.95 -3.61
C THR A 66 9.67 7.74 -3.23
N PRO A 67 9.90 7.41 -1.93
CA PRO A 67 10.65 6.23 -1.56
C PRO A 67 10.07 4.93 -2.12
N LEU A 68 8.75 4.83 -2.30
CA LEU A 68 8.10 3.63 -2.83
C LEU A 68 8.09 3.62 -4.36
N ALA A 69 7.86 4.77 -4.97
CA ALA A 69 7.78 4.89 -6.42
C ALA A 69 9.15 4.73 -7.10
N ALA A 70 10.22 5.20 -6.46
CA ALA A 70 11.59 5.15 -7.00
C ALA A 70 12.28 3.77 -6.82
N GLN A 71 11.84 2.96 -5.86
CA GLN A 71 12.41 1.64 -5.61
C GLN A 71 11.81 0.58 -6.53
N SER A 72 12.63 -0.38 -6.94
CA SER A 72 12.20 -1.50 -7.79
C SER A 72 11.63 -2.68 -7.00
N HIS A 73 11.97 -2.79 -5.71
CA HIS A 73 11.54 -3.87 -4.83
C HIS A 73 11.18 -3.27 -3.47
N TRP A 74 10.07 -3.74 -2.89
CA TRP A 74 9.70 -3.46 -1.50
C TRP A 74 8.55 -4.36 -1.09
N THR A 75 8.46 -4.65 0.21
CA THR A 75 7.22 -5.15 0.83
C THR A 75 6.75 -4.17 1.91
N ILE A 76 5.55 -3.62 1.74
CA ILE A 76 4.93 -2.73 2.73
C ILE A 76 3.61 -3.31 3.22
N ALA A 77 3.26 -3.02 4.47
CA ALA A 77 1.92 -3.27 4.99
C ALA A 77 1.13 -1.97 5.10
N GLN A 78 -0.18 -2.04 4.89
CA GLN A 78 -1.10 -0.96 5.16
C GLN A 78 -2.24 -1.43 6.08
N LEU A 79 -2.48 -0.66 7.13
CA LEU A 79 -3.58 -0.88 8.06
C LEU A 79 -4.27 0.43 8.41
N GLY A 80 -5.59 0.43 8.45
CA GLY A 80 -6.41 1.56 8.90
C GLY A 80 -7.13 1.22 10.19
N GLN A 81 -7.02 2.05 11.22
CA GLN A 81 -7.60 1.80 12.55
C GLN A 81 -8.16 3.08 13.19
N SER A 82 -8.97 2.89 14.22
CA SER A 82 -9.41 3.92 15.15
C SER A 82 -8.28 4.39 16.08
N LEU A 83 -8.49 5.48 16.81
CA LEU A 83 -7.53 6.05 17.75
C LEU A 83 -7.18 5.10 18.91
N ASP A 84 -8.12 4.25 19.30
CA ASP A 84 -7.94 3.17 20.29
C ASP A 84 -7.47 1.84 19.68
N GLY A 85 -6.95 1.86 18.46
CA GLY A 85 -6.22 0.74 17.85
C GLY A 85 -7.10 -0.39 17.32
N ARG A 86 -8.33 -0.09 16.88
CA ARG A 86 -9.30 -1.08 16.39
C ARG A 86 -9.57 -0.95 14.90
N ILE A 87 -9.74 -2.09 14.23
CA ILE A 87 -9.96 -2.16 12.76
C ILE A 87 -11.38 -2.57 12.39
N ALA A 88 -12.18 -2.94 13.38
CA ALA A 88 -13.59 -3.26 13.23
C ALA A 88 -14.26 -3.27 14.61
N THR A 89 -15.59 -3.19 14.64
CA THR A 89 -16.35 -3.61 15.82
C THR A 89 -16.15 -5.11 16.10
N GLU A 90 -16.56 -5.59 17.28
CA GLU A 90 -16.56 -7.02 17.60
C GLU A 90 -17.36 -7.84 16.57
N SER A 91 -18.52 -7.32 16.17
CA SER A 91 -19.37 -7.89 15.11
C SER A 91 -18.77 -7.83 13.71
N GLY A 92 -17.61 -7.20 13.53
CA GLY A 92 -16.86 -7.19 12.27
C GLY A 92 -17.19 -6.03 11.34
N HIS A 93 -17.93 -5.02 11.78
CA HIS A 93 -18.19 -3.84 10.97
C HIS A 93 -16.92 -2.99 10.92
N SER A 94 -16.34 -2.87 9.72
CA SER A 94 -15.04 -2.25 9.44
C SER A 94 -15.14 -1.07 8.46
N HIS A 95 -16.30 -0.87 7.82
CA HIS A 95 -16.49 0.21 6.85
C HIS A 95 -16.51 1.59 7.52
N TYR A 96 -15.95 2.58 6.82
CA TYR A 96 -15.96 4.01 7.19
C TYR A 96 -15.15 4.38 8.43
N ILE A 97 -14.19 3.53 8.84
CA ILE A 97 -13.21 3.93 9.88
C ILE A 97 -12.37 5.10 9.36
N ASN A 98 -11.80 4.96 8.16
CA ASN A 98 -10.96 6.00 7.56
C ASN A 98 -11.72 6.87 6.55
N GLY A 99 -11.26 8.12 6.42
CA GLY A 99 -11.81 9.11 5.49
C GLY A 99 -11.48 8.87 4.02
N PHE A 100 -12.03 9.70 3.14
CA PHE A 100 -11.84 9.57 1.69
C PHE A 100 -10.38 9.75 1.28
N GLU A 101 -9.65 10.69 1.89
CA GLU A 101 -8.25 10.94 1.60
C GLU A 101 -7.36 9.73 1.93
N SER A 102 -7.69 9.00 3.00
CA SER A 102 -7.07 7.73 3.35
C SER A 102 -7.37 6.63 2.33
N LEU A 103 -8.59 6.58 1.80
CA LEU A 103 -8.92 5.68 0.68
C LEU A 103 -8.12 6.05 -0.58
N VAL A 104 -7.99 7.34 -0.90
CA VAL A 104 -7.15 7.81 -2.01
C VAL A 104 -5.71 7.37 -1.81
N HIS A 105 -5.15 7.50 -0.59
CA HIS A 105 -3.81 7.01 -0.25
C HIS A 105 -3.66 5.51 -0.48
N LEU A 106 -4.59 4.69 0.00
CA LEU A 106 -4.57 3.25 -0.24
C LEU A 106 -4.60 2.92 -1.73
N HIS A 107 -5.42 3.62 -2.51
CA HIS A 107 -5.47 3.43 -3.95
C HIS A 107 -4.18 3.88 -4.67
N ARG A 108 -3.46 4.87 -4.15
CA ARG A 108 -2.11 5.21 -4.61
C ARG A 108 -1.12 4.09 -4.31
N LEU A 109 -1.15 3.49 -3.13
CA LEU A 109 -0.29 2.34 -2.80
C LEU A 109 -0.57 1.16 -3.74
N ARG A 110 -1.85 0.84 -3.99
CA ARG A 110 -2.23 -0.20 -4.95
C ARG A 110 -1.71 0.10 -6.37
N ALA A 111 -1.76 1.35 -6.80
CA ALA A 111 -1.24 1.76 -8.12
C ALA A 111 0.30 1.68 -8.22
N LEU A 112 1.01 1.78 -7.10
CA LEU A 112 2.47 1.62 -7.05
C LEU A 112 2.89 0.15 -6.86
N ALA A 113 1.99 -0.71 -6.39
CA ALA A 113 2.27 -2.13 -6.16
C ALA A 113 2.20 -2.95 -7.46
N ASP A 114 3.00 -4.01 -7.54
CA ASP A 114 2.81 -5.09 -8.52
C ASP A 114 1.77 -6.10 -8.02
N ALA A 115 1.72 -6.33 -6.71
CA ALA A 115 0.77 -7.25 -6.07
C ALA A 115 0.17 -6.66 -4.79
N VAL A 116 -1.11 -6.95 -4.55
CA VAL A 116 -1.81 -6.67 -3.29
C VAL A 116 -2.23 -7.98 -2.63
N VAL A 117 -1.71 -8.24 -1.43
CA VAL A 117 -1.95 -9.45 -0.64
C VAL A 117 -3.00 -9.17 0.42
N VAL A 118 -4.02 -10.02 0.49
CA VAL A 118 -5.05 -10.01 1.54
C VAL A 118 -5.24 -11.40 2.14
N GLY A 119 -5.55 -11.46 3.44
CA GLY A 119 -5.89 -12.71 4.11
C GLY A 119 -7.32 -13.18 3.81
N ALA A 120 -7.53 -14.50 3.86
CA ALA A 120 -8.84 -15.12 3.68
C ALA A 120 -9.94 -14.56 4.61
N GLY A 121 -9.61 -14.18 5.84
CA GLY A 121 -10.58 -13.61 6.78
C GLY A 121 -11.16 -12.28 6.29
N THR A 122 -10.30 -11.38 5.83
CA THR A 122 -10.69 -10.09 5.26
C THR A 122 -11.36 -10.26 3.91
N ALA A 123 -10.83 -11.13 3.05
CA ALA A 123 -11.46 -11.42 1.76
C ALA A 123 -12.91 -11.90 1.93
N ALA A 124 -13.15 -12.84 2.85
CA ALA A 124 -14.47 -13.40 3.12
C ALA A 124 -15.42 -12.40 3.80
N ALA A 125 -14.92 -11.55 4.70
CA ALA A 125 -15.74 -10.60 5.44
C ALA A 125 -16.13 -9.37 4.60
N ASP A 126 -15.19 -8.82 3.84
CA ASP A 126 -15.34 -7.51 3.21
C ASP A 126 -15.63 -7.60 1.70
N ASN A 127 -15.47 -8.77 1.09
CA ASN A 127 -15.56 -8.98 -0.37
C ASN A 127 -14.87 -7.86 -1.18
N PRO A 128 -13.58 -7.58 -0.92
CA PRO A 128 -12.91 -6.43 -1.49
C PRO A 128 -12.70 -6.59 -3.00
N GLN A 129 -12.64 -5.49 -3.75
CA GLN A 129 -12.27 -5.55 -5.16
C GLN A 129 -10.74 -5.60 -5.37
N LEU A 130 -9.97 -5.01 -4.46
CA LEU A 130 -8.50 -4.91 -4.50
C LEU A 130 -7.95 -4.24 -5.77
N THR A 131 -8.70 -3.28 -6.33
CA THR A 131 -8.36 -2.54 -7.55
C THR A 131 -8.00 -1.06 -7.27
N VAL A 132 -7.55 -0.35 -8.30
CA VAL A 132 -7.30 1.11 -8.29
C VAL A 132 -8.52 1.86 -8.83
N ARG A 133 -9.13 2.77 -8.07
CA ARG A 133 -10.41 3.43 -8.44
C ARG A 133 -10.46 4.92 -8.14
N HIS A 134 -9.61 5.40 -7.23
CA HIS A 134 -9.63 6.80 -6.77
C HIS A 134 -8.43 7.62 -7.26
N VAL A 135 -7.55 7.02 -8.06
CA VAL A 135 -6.43 7.67 -8.75
C VAL A 135 -6.18 6.99 -10.09
N SER A 136 -5.42 7.64 -10.98
CA SER A 136 -4.89 6.99 -12.19
C SER A 136 -3.79 5.99 -11.84
N GLY A 137 -3.74 4.86 -12.54
CA GLY A 137 -2.73 3.83 -12.36
C GLY A 137 -3.20 2.44 -12.79
N THR A 138 -2.28 1.49 -12.82
CA THR A 138 -2.55 0.09 -13.15
C THR A 138 -3.10 -0.65 -11.93
N HIS A 139 -3.96 -1.64 -12.16
CA HIS A 139 -4.39 -2.54 -11.09
C HIS A 139 -3.25 -3.52 -10.74
N PRO A 140 -2.97 -3.75 -9.44
CA PRO A 140 -2.03 -4.79 -9.04
C PRO A 140 -2.63 -6.18 -9.26
N VAL A 141 -1.78 -7.20 -9.32
CA VAL A 141 -2.22 -8.60 -9.17
C VAL A 141 -2.85 -8.76 -7.78
N ARG A 142 -4.06 -9.30 -7.74
CA ARG A 142 -4.79 -9.56 -6.49
C ARG A 142 -4.32 -10.90 -5.93
N VAL A 143 -3.84 -10.93 -4.69
CA VAL A 143 -3.33 -12.15 -4.07
C VAL A 143 -4.15 -12.44 -2.82
N VAL A 144 -4.82 -13.59 -2.80
CA VAL A 144 -5.60 -14.06 -1.66
C VAL A 144 -4.86 -15.21 -1.01
N ILE A 145 -4.37 -15.01 0.23
CA ILE A 145 -3.77 -16.10 1.02
C ILE A 145 -4.85 -16.83 1.81
N ASP A 146 -5.06 -18.08 1.48
CA ASP A 146 -6.14 -18.90 2.01
C ASP A 146 -5.68 -20.35 2.25
N PRO A 147 -4.94 -20.59 3.35
CA PRO A 147 -4.30 -21.87 3.61
C PRO A 147 -5.29 -23.05 3.71
N ARG A 148 -6.58 -22.77 3.90
CA ARG A 148 -7.64 -23.78 4.11
C ARG A 148 -8.76 -23.71 3.07
N GLY A 149 -8.64 -22.89 2.02
CA GLY A 149 -9.66 -22.80 0.97
C GLY A 149 -11.03 -22.31 1.47
N ARG A 150 -11.06 -21.35 2.42
CA ARG A 150 -12.29 -20.87 3.06
C ARG A 150 -12.94 -19.70 2.34
N VAL A 151 -12.26 -19.05 1.40
CA VAL A 151 -12.82 -17.89 0.70
C VAL A 151 -13.83 -18.38 -0.35
N PRO A 152 -15.10 -17.93 -0.30
CA PRO A 152 -16.12 -18.38 -1.26
C PRO A 152 -15.74 -18.02 -2.71
N ALA A 153 -15.92 -18.97 -3.63
CA ALA A 153 -15.51 -18.83 -5.03
C ALA A 153 -16.30 -17.77 -5.81
N GLU A 154 -17.48 -17.39 -5.30
CA GLU A 154 -18.37 -16.38 -5.86
C GLU A 154 -17.96 -14.93 -5.56
N LEU A 155 -17.01 -14.72 -4.65
CA LEU A 155 -16.57 -13.37 -4.28
C LEU A 155 -15.91 -12.62 -5.45
N SER A 156 -15.99 -11.29 -5.42
CA SER A 156 -15.56 -10.42 -6.51
C SER A 156 -14.06 -10.52 -6.83
N VAL A 157 -13.25 -10.90 -5.85
CA VAL A 157 -11.83 -11.22 -6.05
C VAL A 157 -11.60 -12.39 -7.01
N PHE A 158 -12.56 -13.30 -7.14
CA PHE A 158 -12.45 -14.54 -7.91
C PHE A 158 -13.37 -14.62 -9.13
N THR A 159 -14.33 -13.71 -9.25
CA THR A 159 -15.29 -13.70 -10.37
C THR A 159 -15.10 -12.54 -11.32
N SER A 160 -14.51 -11.42 -10.86
CA SER A 160 -14.26 -10.26 -11.70
C SER A 160 -12.99 -10.43 -12.54
N ALA A 161 -13.07 -10.14 -13.84
CA ALA A 161 -11.92 -10.10 -14.75
C ALA A 161 -11.17 -8.75 -14.74
N THR A 162 -11.49 -7.82 -13.83
CA THR A 162 -10.88 -6.47 -13.78
C THR A 162 -9.36 -6.50 -13.54
N ALA A 163 -8.86 -7.49 -12.80
CA ALA A 163 -7.43 -7.68 -12.56
C ALA A 163 -7.11 -9.17 -12.38
N PRO A 164 -5.89 -9.65 -12.70
CA PRO A 164 -5.49 -11.01 -12.42
C PRO A 164 -5.59 -11.33 -10.92
N THR A 165 -5.96 -12.57 -10.60
CA THR A 165 -6.02 -13.06 -9.22
C THR A 165 -5.20 -14.32 -9.05
N LEU A 166 -4.36 -14.30 -8.03
CA LEU A 166 -3.65 -15.45 -7.48
C LEU A 166 -4.32 -15.89 -6.18
N HIS A 167 -4.75 -17.14 -6.13
CA HIS A 167 -5.26 -17.80 -4.93
C HIS A 167 -4.18 -18.72 -4.37
N ILE A 168 -3.57 -18.32 -3.26
CA ILE A 168 -2.52 -19.11 -2.61
C ILE A 168 -3.17 -20.01 -1.56
N THR A 169 -3.07 -21.32 -1.76
CA THR A 169 -3.73 -22.34 -0.93
C THR A 169 -2.74 -23.33 -0.33
N GLY A 170 -3.20 -24.04 0.71
CA GLY A 170 -2.45 -25.16 1.28
C GLY A 170 -2.59 -26.43 0.41
N PRO A 171 -1.74 -27.45 0.62
CA PRO A 171 -1.68 -28.64 -0.25
C PRO A 171 -2.96 -29.46 -0.36
N ASN A 172 -3.88 -29.33 0.60
CA ASN A 172 -5.11 -30.12 0.67
C ASN A 172 -6.36 -29.39 0.14
N VAL A 173 -6.18 -28.24 -0.53
CA VAL A 173 -7.29 -27.45 -1.07
C VAL A 173 -7.47 -27.75 -2.56
N ASN A 174 -8.57 -28.45 -2.88
CA ASN A 174 -8.86 -28.93 -4.25
C ASN A 174 -9.77 -28.00 -5.06
N THR A 175 -10.14 -26.84 -4.51
CA THR A 175 -11.08 -25.92 -5.14
C THR A 175 -10.34 -24.71 -5.69
N THR A 176 -10.43 -24.53 -7.02
CA THR A 176 -9.94 -23.33 -7.71
C THR A 176 -11.13 -22.54 -8.21
N PRO A 177 -11.28 -21.27 -7.79
CA PRO A 177 -12.29 -20.40 -8.37
C PRO A 177 -12.03 -20.19 -9.87
N SER A 178 -13.10 -20.05 -10.66
CA SER A 178 -13.03 -20.17 -12.13
C SER A 178 -12.12 -19.17 -12.85
N THR A 179 -11.83 -18.01 -12.27
CA THR A 179 -10.98 -16.97 -12.90
C THR A 179 -9.65 -16.72 -12.18
N ALA A 180 -9.38 -17.42 -11.08
CA ALA A 180 -8.15 -17.27 -10.32
C ALA A 180 -7.13 -18.35 -10.69
N GLU A 181 -5.86 -17.95 -10.82
CA GLU A 181 -4.75 -18.90 -10.82
C GLU A 181 -4.56 -19.43 -9.40
N GLN A 182 -4.52 -20.75 -9.22
CA GLN A 182 -4.20 -21.34 -7.92
C GLN A 182 -2.70 -21.60 -7.82
N CYS A 183 -2.12 -21.24 -6.68
CA CYS A 183 -0.77 -21.64 -6.29
C CYS A 183 -0.79 -22.33 -4.94
N VAL A 184 -0.02 -23.40 -4.81
CA VAL A 184 0.07 -24.18 -3.58
C VAL A 184 1.37 -23.86 -2.87
N LEU A 185 1.29 -23.51 -1.58
CA LEU A 185 2.45 -23.34 -0.71
C LEU A 185 2.37 -24.30 0.50
N PRO A 186 3.52 -24.73 1.05
CA PRO A 186 3.54 -25.52 2.26
C PRO A 186 2.98 -24.73 3.46
N LEU A 187 2.45 -25.46 4.44
CA LEU A 187 1.97 -24.90 5.69
C LEU A 187 2.91 -25.27 6.83
N ASN A 188 3.09 -24.36 7.79
CA ASN A 188 3.76 -24.66 9.06
C ASN A 188 2.90 -25.57 9.95
N THR A 189 3.42 -25.94 11.12
CA THR A 189 2.75 -26.78 12.12
C THR A 189 1.43 -26.19 12.65
N HIS A 190 1.22 -24.89 12.48
CA HIS A 190 0.00 -24.18 12.85
C HIS A 190 -1.01 -24.05 11.69
N GLY A 191 -0.71 -24.62 10.53
CA GLY A 191 -1.55 -24.55 9.34
C GLY A 191 -1.57 -23.16 8.70
N GLN A 192 -0.48 -22.42 8.78
CA GLN A 192 -0.29 -21.07 8.23
C GLN A 192 0.87 -21.06 7.23
N PHE A 193 0.84 -20.15 6.26
CA PHE A 193 1.98 -19.91 5.38
C PHE A 193 3.10 -19.18 6.13
N ASN A 194 4.34 -19.43 5.74
CA ASN A 194 5.44 -18.53 6.05
C ASN A 194 5.35 -17.29 5.14
N PRO A 195 5.29 -16.05 5.68
CA PRO A 195 5.23 -14.84 4.87
C PRO A 195 6.37 -14.71 3.84
N HIS A 196 7.57 -15.22 4.15
CA HIS A 196 8.69 -15.21 3.20
C HIS A 196 8.44 -16.11 1.99
N ASP A 197 7.79 -17.25 2.15
CA ASP A 197 7.46 -18.14 1.02
C ASP A 197 6.45 -17.47 0.07
N VAL A 198 5.51 -16.69 0.63
CA VAL A 198 4.56 -15.88 -0.16
C VAL A 198 5.30 -14.81 -0.95
N ILE A 199 6.24 -14.08 -0.32
CA ILE A 199 7.04 -13.05 -1.01
C ILE A 199 7.90 -13.67 -2.10
N THR A 200 8.60 -14.77 -1.83
CA THR A 200 9.43 -15.48 -2.82
C THR A 200 8.60 -15.91 -4.02
N LEU A 201 7.43 -16.51 -3.80
CA LEU A 201 6.52 -16.91 -4.89
C LEU A 201 6.14 -15.73 -5.82
N LEU A 202 5.90 -14.56 -5.24
CA LEU A 202 5.53 -13.34 -5.96
C LEU A 202 6.73 -12.76 -6.71
N VAL A 203 7.90 -12.70 -6.08
CA VAL A 203 9.15 -12.22 -6.70
C VAL A 203 9.56 -13.10 -7.88
N GLU A 204 9.43 -14.42 -7.77
CA GLU A 204 9.68 -15.36 -8.87
C GLU A 204 8.74 -15.14 -10.07
N ARG A 205 7.60 -14.48 -9.86
CA ARG A 205 6.66 -14.04 -10.90
C ARG A 205 6.92 -12.62 -11.40
N GLY A 206 8.00 -11.99 -10.96
CA GLY A 206 8.34 -10.60 -11.27
C GLY A 206 7.51 -9.57 -10.49
N LEU A 207 6.71 -9.99 -9.50
CA LEU A 207 5.91 -9.12 -8.65
C LEU A 207 6.74 -8.73 -7.43
N THR A 208 7.42 -7.59 -7.52
CA THR A 208 8.52 -7.21 -6.60
C THR A 208 8.16 -6.06 -5.66
N ARG A 209 7.09 -5.34 -5.95
CA ARG A 209 6.49 -4.32 -5.09
C ARG A 209 5.20 -4.84 -4.48
N ILE A 210 5.27 -5.31 -3.26
CA ILE A 210 4.21 -6.08 -2.60
C ILE A 210 3.54 -5.23 -1.52
N LEU A 211 2.23 -5.02 -1.66
CA LEU A 211 1.40 -4.39 -0.65
C LEU A 211 0.63 -5.46 0.13
N VAL A 212 0.87 -5.58 1.42
CA VAL A 212 0.07 -6.39 2.34
C VAL A 212 -1.03 -5.51 2.93
N GLU A 213 -2.26 -5.74 2.50
CA GLU A 213 -3.43 -4.95 2.87
C GLU A 213 -4.39 -5.79 3.70
N GLY A 214 -4.95 -5.19 4.76
CA GLY A 214 -6.23 -5.63 5.32
C GLY A 214 -6.23 -6.99 6.03
N GLY A 215 -6.62 -6.91 7.31
CA GLY A 215 -6.69 -8.03 8.24
C GLY A 215 -5.56 -7.93 9.25
N GLY A 216 -5.89 -7.54 10.48
CA GLY A 216 -4.90 -7.34 11.53
C GLY A 216 -4.02 -8.56 11.77
N ILE A 217 -4.58 -9.77 11.64
CA ILE A 217 -3.85 -11.03 11.73
C ILE A 217 -2.80 -11.15 10.61
N THR A 218 -3.19 -10.97 9.35
CA THR A 218 -2.27 -11.09 8.20
C THR A 218 -1.14 -10.08 8.30
N VAL A 219 -1.47 -8.81 8.58
CA VAL A 219 -0.45 -7.76 8.73
C VAL A 219 0.49 -8.09 9.88
N SER A 220 -0.03 -8.53 11.03
CA SER A 220 0.80 -8.89 12.19
C SER A 220 1.74 -10.05 11.88
N GLN A 221 1.25 -11.11 11.22
CA GLN A 221 2.08 -12.25 10.83
C GLN A 221 3.25 -11.86 9.93
N PHE A 222 3.00 -10.98 8.96
CA PHE A 222 4.04 -10.46 8.07
C PHE A 222 5.07 -9.59 8.82
N ILE A 223 4.64 -8.80 9.81
CA ILE A 223 5.55 -8.02 10.67
C ILE A 223 6.37 -8.95 11.57
N GLU A 224 5.74 -9.93 12.23
CA GLU A 224 6.42 -10.89 13.11
C GLU A 224 7.45 -11.75 12.38
N ALA A 225 7.20 -12.05 11.11
CA ALA A 225 8.14 -12.76 10.26
C ALA A 225 9.30 -11.89 9.76
N ASP A 226 9.38 -10.59 10.10
CA ASP A 226 10.33 -9.64 9.52
C ASP A 226 10.21 -9.55 7.99
N ALA A 227 9.00 -9.73 7.46
CA ALA A 227 8.72 -9.80 6.03
C ALA A 227 8.23 -8.46 5.43
N VAL A 228 8.11 -7.42 6.27
CA VAL A 228 7.64 -6.08 5.88
C VAL A 228 8.70 -5.05 6.22
N GLU A 229 9.05 -4.21 5.25
CA GLU A 229 10.03 -3.13 5.43
C GLU A 229 9.42 -1.88 6.05
N ARG A 230 8.16 -1.60 5.73
CA ARG A 230 7.45 -0.37 6.10
C ARG A 230 5.99 -0.65 6.40
N LEU A 231 5.47 -0.03 7.45
CA LEU A 231 4.04 -0.03 7.77
C LEU A 231 3.47 1.37 7.58
N HIS A 232 2.46 1.48 6.71
CA HIS A 232 1.60 2.66 6.60
C HIS A 232 0.35 2.46 7.48
N LEU A 233 0.40 3.00 8.69
CA LEU A 233 -0.69 2.92 9.66
C LEU A 233 -1.53 4.19 9.63
N LEU A 234 -2.76 4.09 9.15
CA LEU A 234 -3.73 5.18 9.15
C LEU A 234 -4.54 5.15 10.43
N VAL A 235 -4.57 6.27 11.16
CA VAL A 235 -5.33 6.42 12.41
C VAL A 235 -6.40 7.48 12.21
N ALA A 236 -7.66 7.05 12.32
CA ALA A 236 -8.82 7.92 12.26
C ALA A 236 -9.13 8.53 13.64
N PRO A 237 -9.65 9.77 13.72
CA PRO A 237 -9.99 10.44 14.97
C PRO A 237 -11.33 9.97 15.55
N LEU A 238 -11.48 8.65 15.74
CA LEU A 238 -12.66 8.02 16.34
C LEU A 238 -12.26 6.91 17.31
N LEU A 239 -13.17 6.54 18.22
CA LEU A 239 -12.99 5.46 19.18
C LEU A 239 -14.05 4.37 18.91
N ILE A 240 -13.62 3.10 18.86
CA ILE A 240 -14.52 1.96 18.60
C ILE A 240 -14.88 1.22 19.90
N GLY A 241 -14.00 1.25 20.90
CA GLY A 241 -14.10 0.50 22.15
C GLY A 241 -13.43 -0.88 22.05
N SER A 242 -14.11 -1.93 22.52
CA SER A 242 -13.60 -3.32 22.55
C SER A 242 -13.65 -4.02 21.19
N GLY A 243 -13.40 -3.28 20.11
CA GLY A 243 -13.35 -3.81 18.75
C GLY A 243 -12.19 -4.77 18.50
N ARG A 244 -12.11 -5.27 17.27
CA ARG A 244 -11.01 -6.14 16.83
C ARG A 244 -9.70 -5.34 16.82
N PRO A 245 -8.63 -5.77 17.51
CA PRO A 245 -7.33 -5.09 17.49
C PRO A 245 -6.77 -4.98 16.08
N GLY A 246 -6.07 -3.87 15.80
CA GLY A 246 -5.41 -3.68 14.51
C GLY A 246 -4.15 -4.50 14.34
N LEU A 247 -3.27 -4.47 15.33
CA LEU A 247 -2.07 -5.32 15.38
C LEU A 247 -2.17 -6.26 16.58
N GLN A 248 -1.86 -7.52 16.36
CA GLN A 248 -1.83 -8.56 17.37
C GLN A 248 -0.52 -9.31 17.25
N MET A 249 0.43 -8.93 18.10
CA MET A 249 1.80 -9.42 18.11
C MET A 249 2.03 -10.34 19.32
N THR A 250 3.12 -11.08 19.27
CA THR A 250 3.63 -11.91 20.36
C THR A 250 3.80 -11.05 21.62
N PRO A 251 3.21 -11.46 22.76
CA PRO A 251 3.38 -10.73 24.01
C PRO A 251 4.85 -10.60 24.41
N ILE A 252 5.22 -9.44 24.93
CA ILE A 252 6.53 -9.18 25.52
C ILE A 252 6.36 -8.89 27.01
N ASP A 253 7.28 -9.38 27.83
CA ASP A 253 7.23 -9.20 29.28
C ASP A 253 7.62 -7.78 29.72
N THR A 254 8.46 -7.10 28.92
CA THR A 254 9.10 -5.84 29.29
C THR A 254 9.21 -4.88 28.10
N LEU A 255 9.36 -3.57 28.38
CA LEU A 255 9.42 -2.53 27.34
C LEU A 255 10.78 -2.46 26.63
N GLU A 256 11.78 -3.14 27.16
CA GLU A 256 13.11 -3.34 26.58
C GLU A 256 13.03 -4.16 25.29
N SER A 257 12.09 -5.10 25.21
CA SER A 257 11.82 -5.92 24.03
C SER A 257 10.89 -5.24 23.00
N ALA A 258 10.42 -4.02 23.28
CA ALA A 258 9.51 -3.33 22.38
C ALA A 258 10.23 -2.80 21.14
N LEU A 259 9.58 -2.94 19.97
CA LEU A 259 10.05 -2.33 18.73
C LEU A 259 9.97 -0.79 18.82
N ARG A 260 11.05 -0.11 18.44
CA ARG A 260 11.15 1.37 18.41
C ARG A 260 11.58 1.87 17.03
N PRO A 261 10.76 1.65 15.99
CA PRO A 261 11.09 2.03 14.62
C PRO A 261 11.16 3.55 14.44
N ALA A 262 11.99 4.00 13.49
CA ALA A 262 11.90 5.37 13.00
C ALA A 262 10.55 5.57 12.30
N MET A 263 9.95 6.76 12.45
CA MET A 263 8.66 7.07 11.83
C MET A 263 8.57 8.51 11.36
N ARG A 264 7.74 8.72 10.35
CA ARG A 264 7.29 10.03 9.85
C ARG A 264 5.77 10.08 9.92
N THR A 265 5.21 11.29 9.90
CA THR A 265 3.75 11.48 9.95
C THR A 265 3.29 12.39 8.83
N PHE A 266 2.17 12.04 8.22
CA PHE A 266 1.52 12.82 7.17
C PHE A 266 0.03 12.96 7.47
N ARG A 267 -0.57 14.07 7.04
CA ARG A 267 -2.03 14.24 7.14
C ARG A 267 -2.71 13.53 5.96
N CYS A 268 -3.83 12.87 6.23
CA CYS A 268 -4.71 12.29 5.21
C CYS A 268 -6.14 12.76 5.51
N GLY A 269 -6.44 14.00 5.11
CA GLY A 269 -7.68 14.66 5.51
C GLY A 269 -7.74 14.85 7.03
N LYS A 270 -8.72 14.20 7.67
CA LYS A 270 -8.87 14.17 9.14
C LYS A 270 -8.07 13.06 9.81
N ASP A 271 -7.56 12.09 9.04
CA ASP A 271 -6.78 10.98 9.54
C ASP A 271 -5.29 11.34 9.59
N MET A 272 -4.54 10.59 10.39
CA MET A 272 -3.09 10.68 10.45
C MET A 272 -2.46 9.40 9.89
N LEU A 273 -1.56 9.55 8.91
CA LEU A 273 -0.72 8.48 8.43
C LEU A 273 0.57 8.46 9.26
N PHE A 274 0.83 7.33 9.90
CA PHE A 274 2.12 6.99 10.46
C PHE A 274 2.86 6.13 9.46
N ASP A 275 3.95 6.67 8.94
CA ASP A 275 4.86 6.00 8.04
C ASP A 275 6.03 5.42 8.86
N VAL A 276 5.94 4.13 9.17
CA VAL A 276 6.80 3.43 10.13
C VAL A 276 7.80 2.56 9.41
N GLN A 277 9.09 2.78 9.64
CA GLN A 277 10.16 1.97 9.07
C GLN A 277 10.48 0.77 9.97
N LEU A 278 10.05 -0.42 9.56
CA LEU A 278 10.25 -1.66 10.32
C LEU A 278 11.61 -2.31 10.03
N ARG A 279 12.12 -2.18 8.80
CA ARG A 279 13.46 -2.65 8.40
C ARG A 279 14.25 -1.55 7.69
N GLY A 280 15.57 -1.59 7.84
CA GLY A 280 16.47 -0.72 7.08
C GLY A 280 16.40 -1.06 5.58
N SER A 281 16.43 -0.05 4.72
CA SER A 281 16.57 -0.27 3.27
C SER A 281 17.94 -0.91 3.01
N THR A 282 17.98 -2.12 2.47
CA THR A 282 19.20 -2.77 2.01
C THR A 282 19.74 -2.17 0.71
#